data_AF-A0AA44DLQ1-F1
#
_entry.id   AF-A0AA44DLQ1-F1
#
_cell.length_a   1.000
_cell.length_b   1.000
_cell.length_c   1.000
_cell.angle_alpha   90.00
_cell.angle_beta   90.00
_cell.angle_gamma   90.00
#
_symmetry.space_group_name_H-M   'P 1'
#
loop_
_entity.id
_entity.type
_entity.pdbx_description
1 polymer ?
#
loop_
_entity_poly.entity_id
_entity_poly.type
_entity_poly.pdbx_seq_one_letter_code
_entity_poly.pdbx_strand_id
1 'polypeptide(L)'
;MKKYVLTIITFILGVACFVSYNIIGSEIAPDGTLIEPFGLIPIGFLLISLSIIVSFIMSTWALFHNPTKIDKAAFGVSIALIVLSATYLFLVFSYFNSLDMKEISMVNINMIC
;
A
#
# COMPACT_ATOMS: atom_id res chain seq x y z
N MET A 1 -1.91 -21.95 -14.96
CA MET A 1 -2.09 -21.00 -13.83
C MET A 1 -0.94 -20.97 -12.83
N LYS A 2 -0.02 -21.96 -12.78
CA LYS A 2 1.05 -22.03 -11.76
C LYS A 2 2.02 -20.83 -11.72
N LYS A 3 2.21 -20.11 -12.83
CA LYS A 3 3.18 -19.00 -12.94
C LYS A 3 2.95 -17.86 -11.93
N TYR A 4 1.68 -17.52 -11.66
CA TYR A 4 1.32 -16.39 -10.78
C TYR A 4 0.84 -16.83 -9.40
N VAL A 5 0.94 -18.12 -9.07
CA VAL A 5 0.45 -18.64 -7.78
C VAL A 5 1.19 -17.98 -6.61
N LEU A 6 2.52 -17.84 -6.71
CA LEU A 6 3.31 -17.16 -5.70
C LEU A 6 2.84 -15.73 -5.48
N THR A 7 2.67 -14.97 -6.56
CA THR A 7 2.16 -13.59 -6.53
C THR A 7 0.79 -13.48 -5.87
N ILE A 8 -0.14 -14.37 -6.23
CA ILE A 8 -1.50 -14.37 -5.68
C ILE A 8 -1.47 -14.68 -4.18
N ILE A 9 -0.67 -15.66 -3.76
CA ILE A 9 -0.52 -16.01 -2.33
C ILE A 9 0.03 -14.83 -1.54
N THR A 10 1.11 -14.20 -2.02
CA THR A 10 1.72 -13.04 -1.35
C THR A 10 0.75 -11.85 -1.29
N PHE A 11 -0.03 -11.61 -2.33
CA PHE A 11 -1.06 -10.57 -2.35
C PHE A 11 -2.16 -10.85 -1.31
N ILE A 12 -2.70 -12.07 -1.28
CA ILE A 12 -3.71 -12.48 -0.29
C ILE A 12 -3.16 -12.37 1.12
N LEU A 13 -1.90 -12.74 1.35
CA LEU A 13 -1.26 -12.62 2.65
C LEU A 13 -1.14 -11.15 3.09
N GLY A 14 -0.78 -10.26 2.16
CA GLY A 14 -0.78 -8.82 2.43
C GLY A 14 -2.16 -8.28 2.81
N VAL A 15 -3.22 -8.70 2.10
CA VAL A 15 -4.61 -8.36 2.46
C VAL A 15 -4.98 -8.93 3.83
N ALA A 16 -4.58 -10.16 4.13
CA ALA A 16 -4.82 -10.79 5.42
C ALA A 16 -4.18 -10.03 6.59
N CYS A 17 -3.03 -9.36 6.38
CA CYS A 17 -2.45 -8.48 7.39
C CYS A 17 -3.38 -7.31 7.75
N PHE A 18 -3.97 -6.65 6.74
CA PHE A 18 -4.93 -5.57 6.99
C PHE A 18 -6.21 -6.08 7.65
N VAL A 19 -6.73 -7.23 7.21
CA VAL A 19 -7.92 -7.83 7.84
C VAL A 19 -7.64 -8.16 9.30
N SER A 20 -6.48 -8.77 9.59
CA SER A 20 -6.08 -9.14 10.94
C SER A 20 -5.87 -7.91 11.84
N TYR A 21 -5.27 -6.84 11.31
CA TYR A 21 -5.16 -5.55 12.01
C TYR A 21 -6.54 -5.03 12.46
N ASN A 22 -7.53 -5.07 11.56
CA ASN A 22 -8.90 -4.63 11.87
C ASN A 22 -9.60 -5.53 12.90
N ILE A 23 -9.30 -6.84 12.92
CA ILE A 23 -9.89 -7.79 13.86
C ILE A 23 -9.29 -7.64 15.27
N ILE A 24 -7.96 -7.50 15.36
CA ILE A 24 -7.26 -7.34 16.65
C ILE A 24 -7.60 -5.99 17.26
N GLY A 25 -7.66 -4.93 16.44
CA GLY A 25 -7.98 -3.59 16.89
C GLY A 25 -6.87 -2.95 17.72
N SER A 26 -7.26 -1.97 18.52
CA SER A 26 -6.39 -1.06 19.27
C SER A 26 -6.99 -0.88 20.65
N GLU A 27 -6.18 -1.05 21.69
CA GLU A 27 -6.61 -0.85 23.07
C GLU A 27 -5.68 0.09 23.83
N ILE A 28 -6.23 0.80 24.81
CA ILE A 28 -5.46 1.68 25.69
C ILE A 28 -5.32 0.95 27.02
N ALA A 29 -4.08 0.65 27.40
CA ALA A 29 -3.76 0.02 28.66
C ALA A 29 -4.05 0.96 29.85
N PRO A 30 -4.20 0.44 31.07
CA PRO A 30 -4.54 1.23 32.26
C PRO A 30 -3.52 2.33 32.63
N ASP A 31 -2.30 2.21 32.13
CA ASP A 31 -1.21 3.18 32.27
C ASP A 31 -1.25 4.29 31.19
N GLY A 32 -2.23 4.24 30.29
CA GLY A 32 -2.37 5.15 29.15
C GLY A 32 -1.58 4.73 27.92
N THR A 33 -0.90 3.58 27.93
CA THR A 33 -0.13 3.08 26.78
C THR A 33 -1.07 2.55 25.71
N LEU A 34 -0.89 2.97 24.45
CA LEU A 34 -1.65 2.46 23.31
C LEU A 34 -1.03 1.14 22.81
N ILE A 35 -1.79 0.06 22.86
CA ILE A 35 -1.42 -1.27 22.36
C ILE A 35 -2.10 -1.47 21.00
N GLU A 36 -1.34 -1.27 19.92
CA GLU A 36 -1.79 -1.59 18.56
C GLU A 36 -0.86 -2.60 17.90
N PRO A 37 -1.39 -3.47 17.03
CA PRO A 37 -0.60 -4.38 16.21
C PRO A 37 0.04 -3.63 15.02
N PHE A 38 0.78 -2.55 15.31
CA PHE A 38 1.38 -1.65 14.33
C PHE A 38 2.20 -2.37 13.26
N GLY A 39 2.84 -3.49 13.58
CA GLY A 39 3.62 -4.27 12.64
C GLY A 39 2.81 -4.79 11.43
N LEU A 40 1.51 -5.05 11.59
CA LEU A 40 0.70 -5.63 10.51
C LEU A 40 0.46 -4.66 9.35
N ILE A 41 0.37 -3.35 9.61
CA ILE A 41 0.14 -2.36 8.55
C ILE A 41 1.35 -2.25 7.61
N PRO A 42 2.59 -1.96 8.07
CA PRO A 42 3.77 -1.91 7.22
C PRO A 42 4.03 -3.24 6.50
N ILE A 43 3.86 -4.37 7.18
CA ILE A 43 4.05 -5.70 6.57
C ILE A 43 3.02 -5.93 5.46
N GLY A 44 1.75 -5.56 5.67
CA GLY A 44 0.70 -5.65 4.66
C GLY A 44 1.05 -4.87 3.39
N PHE A 45 1.50 -3.62 3.54
CA PHE A 45 1.95 -2.80 2.41
C PHE A 45 3.18 -3.39 1.71
N LEU A 46 4.14 -3.95 2.45
CA LEU A 46 5.32 -4.60 1.88
C LEU A 46 4.95 -5.84 1.05
N LEU A 47 4.06 -6.69 1.56
CA LEU A 47 3.63 -7.89 0.84
C LEU A 47 2.84 -7.54 -0.43
N ILE A 48 1.92 -6.57 -0.36
CA ILE A 48 1.16 -6.12 -1.53
C ILE A 48 2.09 -5.49 -2.56
N SER A 49 2.97 -4.58 -2.17
CA SER A 49 3.91 -3.94 -3.11
C SER A 49 4.84 -4.95 -3.77
N LEU A 50 5.38 -5.90 -3.01
CA LEU A 50 6.22 -6.96 -3.56
C LEU A 50 5.46 -7.82 -4.58
N SER A 51 4.20 -8.16 -4.29
CA SER A 51 3.37 -8.93 -5.23
C SER A 51 3.16 -8.19 -6.56
N ILE A 52 2.88 -6.88 -6.52
CA ILE A 52 2.69 -6.05 -7.72
C ILE A 52 3.99 -5.97 -8.53
N ILE A 53 5.13 -5.75 -7.88
CA ILE A 53 6.44 -5.68 -8.54
C ILE A 53 6.79 -7.00 -9.23
N VAL A 54 6.65 -8.13 -8.52
CA VAL A 54 6.95 -9.46 -9.08
C VAL A 54 6.01 -9.80 -10.23
N SER A 55 4.71 -9.48 -10.11
CA SER A 55 3.74 -9.62 -11.20
C SER A 55 4.17 -8.84 -12.44
N PHE A 56 4.56 -7.58 -12.24
CA PHE A 56 4.98 -6.69 -13.31
C PHE A 56 6.21 -7.23 -14.04
N ILE A 57 7.27 -7.63 -13.32
CA ILE A 57 8.49 -8.19 -13.91
C ILE A 57 8.21 -9.49 -14.70
N MET A 58 7.41 -10.40 -14.13
CA MET A 58 7.08 -11.65 -14.84
C MET A 58 6.26 -11.40 -16.10
N SER A 59 5.30 -10.48 -16.01
CA SER A 59 4.44 -10.15 -17.16
C SER A 59 5.21 -9.39 -18.25
N THR A 60 6.09 -8.44 -17.92
CA THR A 60 6.95 -7.77 -18.91
C THR A 60 7.87 -8.76 -19.62
N TRP A 61 8.55 -9.63 -18.87
CA TRP A 61 9.43 -10.64 -19.46
C TRP A 61 8.68 -11.59 -20.41
N ALA A 62 7.46 -11.99 -20.03
CA ALA A 62 6.60 -12.83 -20.87
C ALA A 62 6.12 -12.11 -22.15
N LEU A 63 5.91 -10.79 -22.10
CA LEU A 63 5.56 -9.98 -23.28
C LEU A 63 6.67 -9.98 -24.34
N PHE A 64 7.94 -9.99 -23.93
CA PHE A 64 9.08 -9.97 -24.86
C PHE A 64 9.39 -11.33 -25.51
N HIS A 65 8.97 -12.45 -24.92
CA HIS A 65 9.28 -13.78 -25.44
C HIS A 65 8.11 -14.40 -26.21
N ASN A 66 7.02 -14.72 -25.53
CA ASN A 66 5.84 -15.33 -26.14
C ASN A 66 4.64 -15.19 -25.20
N PRO A 67 3.86 -14.11 -25.30
CA PRO A 67 2.83 -13.81 -24.31
C PRO A 67 1.58 -14.66 -24.51
N THR A 68 1.16 -15.32 -23.43
CA THR A 68 -0.17 -15.93 -23.37
C THR A 68 -1.24 -14.86 -23.08
N LYS A 69 -2.52 -15.21 -23.27
CA LYS A 69 -3.64 -14.30 -22.92
C LYS A 69 -3.59 -13.83 -21.46
N ILE A 70 -3.14 -14.70 -20.55
CA ILE A 70 -3.03 -14.41 -19.11
C ILE A 70 -1.93 -13.39 -18.85
N ASP A 71 -0.78 -13.50 -19.52
CA ASP A 71 0.36 -12.61 -19.31
C ASP A 71 0.03 -11.16 -19.75
N LYS A 72 -0.74 -11.01 -20.84
CA LYS A 72 -1.26 -9.70 -21.29
C LYS A 72 -2.23 -9.08 -20.29
N ALA A 73 -3.14 -9.87 -19.74
CA ALA A 73 -4.07 -9.42 -18.70
C ALA A 73 -3.31 -9.04 -17.42
N ALA A 74 -2.37 -9.88 -16.97
CA ALA A 74 -1.56 -9.63 -15.78
C ALA A 74 -0.74 -8.34 -15.90
N PHE A 75 -0.18 -8.05 -17.09
CA PHE A 75 0.52 -6.79 -17.35
C PHE A 75 -0.41 -5.58 -17.21
N GLY A 76 -1.59 -5.63 -17.82
CA GLY A 76 -2.59 -4.56 -17.73
C GLY A 76 -3.07 -4.33 -16.29
N VAL A 77 -3.36 -5.40 -15.54
CA VAL A 77 -3.74 -5.33 -14.13
C VAL A 77 -2.62 -4.74 -13.28
N SER A 78 -1.37 -5.16 -13.51
CA SER A 78 -0.22 -4.66 -12.75
C SER A 78 0.00 -3.16 -12.99
N ILE A 79 -0.11 -2.69 -14.24
CA ILE A 79 -0.04 -1.24 -14.55
C ILE A 79 -1.16 -0.48 -13.85
N ALA A 80 -2.41 -0.96 -13.93
CA ALA A 80 -3.54 -0.29 -13.29
C ALA A 80 -3.35 -0.16 -11.77
N LEU A 81 -2.85 -1.21 -11.12
CA LEU A 81 -2.54 -1.19 -9.69
C LEU A 81 -1.40 -0.25 -9.33
N ILE A 82 -0.34 -0.19 -10.15
CA ILE A 82 0.77 0.76 -9.94
C ILE A 82 0.28 2.20 -10.07
N VAL A 83 -0.50 2.49 -11.11
CA VAL A 83 -1.07 3.83 -11.32
C VAL A 83 -1.99 4.20 -10.16
N LEU A 84 -2.87 3.29 -9.74
CA LEU A 84 -3.74 3.50 -8.59
C LEU A 84 -2.92 3.81 -7.32
N SER A 85 -1.89 3.00 -7.04
CA SER A 85 -1.00 3.20 -5.89
C SER A 85 -0.26 4.54 -5.96
N ALA A 86 0.23 4.94 -7.14
CA ALA A 86 0.93 6.21 -7.33
C ALA A 86 -0.01 7.40 -7.14
N THR A 87 -1.24 7.33 -7.67
CA THR A 87 -2.25 8.38 -7.47
C THR A 87 -2.66 8.53 -6.01
N TYR A 88 -2.80 7.41 -5.27
CA TYR A 88 -3.07 7.44 -3.84
C TYR A 88 -1.92 8.08 -3.06
N LEU A 89 -0.67 7.71 -3.36
CA LEU A 89 0.50 8.29 -2.71
C LEU A 89 0.62 9.80 -2.97
N PHE A 90 0.37 10.23 -4.21
CA PHE A 90 0.36 11.64 -4.57
C PHE A 90 -0.68 12.42 -3.76
N LEU A 91 -1.91 11.88 -3.65
CA LEU A 91 -2.98 12.50 -2.87
C LEU A 91 -2.63 12.61 -1.38
N VAL A 92 -2.06 11.55 -0.81
CA VAL A 92 -1.59 11.55 0.60
C VAL A 92 -0.50 12.60 0.80
N PHE A 93 0.48 12.68 -0.10
CA PHE A 93 1.54 13.68 -0.02
C PHE A 93 1.00 15.11 -0.13
N SER A 94 0.07 15.36 -1.06
CA SER A 94 -0.59 16.66 -1.19
C SER A 94 -1.38 17.03 0.07
N TYR A 95 -2.04 16.05 0.70
CA TYR A 95 -2.77 16.25 1.94
C TYR A 95 -1.84 16.64 3.09
N PHE A 96 -0.72 15.93 3.28
CA PHE A 96 0.27 16.26 4.32
C PHE A 96 0.86 17.66 4.13
N ASN A 97 1.22 18.06 2.91
CA ASN A 97 1.72 19.41 2.65
C ASN A 97 0.66 20.50 2.95
N SER A 98 -0.62 20.20 2.71
CA SER A 98 -1.70 21.12 3.07
C SER A 98 -1.86 21.30 4.57
N LEU A 99 -1.61 20.24 5.37
CA LEU A 99 -1.68 20.32 6.84
C LEU A 99 -0.53 21.15 7.41
N ASP A 100 0.69 20.94 6.91
CA ASP A 100 1.88 21.67 7.36
C ASP A 100 1.74 23.18 7.14
N MET A 101 1.25 23.59 5.97
CA MET A 101 0.94 25.01 5.68
C MET A 101 -0.12 25.60 6.62
N LYS A 102 -1.09 24.80 7.06
CA LYS A 102 -2.15 25.24 7.97
C LYS A 102 -1.63 25.42 9.40
N GLU A 103 -0.81 24.50 9.88
CA GLU A 103 -0.08 24.62 11.16
C GLU A 103 0.76 25.90 11.19
N ILE A 104 1.59 26.12 10.15
CA ILE A 104 2.44 27.33 10.04
C ILE A 104 1.60 28.62 10.08
N SER A 105 0.44 28.64 9.41
CA SER A 105 -0.44 29.81 9.41
C SER A 105 -1.02 30.12 10.80
N MET A 106 -1.42 29.10 11.58
CA MET A 106 -1.97 29.29 12.92
C MET A 106 -0.90 29.74 13.92
N VAL A 107 0.31 29.20 13.82
CA VAL A 107 1.48 29.61 14.63
C VAL A 107 1.82 31.08 14.37
N ASN A 108 1.81 31.53 13.11
CA ASN A 108 2.12 32.91 12.76
C ASN A 108 1.06 33.90 13.32
N ILE A 109 -0.23 33.55 13.26
CA ILE A 109 -1.30 34.37 13.84
C ILE A 109 -1.14 34.54 15.36
N ASN A 110 -0.81 33.45 16.09
CA ASN A 110 -0.62 33.50 17.54
C ASN A 110 0.65 34.26 17.99
N MET A 111 1.62 34.50 17.10
CA MET A 111 2.83 35.29 17.41
C MET A 111 2.64 36.80 17.14
N ILE A 112 1.65 37.18 16.34
CA ILE A 112 1.39 38.57 15.95
C ILE A 112 0.37 39.26 16.90
N CYS A 113 -0.37 38.47 17.70
CA CYS A 113 -1.28 38.95 18.75
C CYS A 113 -0.64 38.92 20.14
#